data_AF-T0ZJV6-F1
#
_entry.id   AF-T0ZJV6-F1
#
_cell.length_a   1.000
_cell.length_b   1.000
_cell.length_c   1.000
_cell.angle_alpha   90.00
_cell.angle_beta   90.00
_cell.angle_gamma   90.00
#
_symmetry.space_group_name_H-M   'P 1'
#
loop_
_entity.id
_entity.type
_entity.pdbx_description
1 polymer ?
#
loop_
_entity_poly.entity_id
_entity_poly.type
_entity_poly.pdbx_seq_one_letter_code
_entity_poly.pdbx_strand_id
1 'polypeptide(L)'
;VALLRSICKYLVQAGIPFTPVNMARALAGHPAIALLLVRWFKIRFDPARRDDERIQENEKIRAELNQALEQVESSDADRILRAYLGVIGAMLRTSYFQRPLRDSEGYRFLSYKLDSANVPDLPLPRPLYEIFVYAPQVEGIHLRGGRVARGGIRWSDRSEDFRTEVLGLMKAQMVKNTVIVPVGAKGGFYVKQPPKDGSREGVFEEGKRCYRTLIQGLLTLTDNIVAGRVVPPKRTVRYDEDDPYLVVAADKGTATFSDLANGIAADFHFWLGDAFASGGSVGYDHKKMGITARGAWESVRRHFHELGVDPDQEPVTVVGIGDMSGDVFGNGMLLSPHLKLIGAFNHQHIFIDPHRIRNRASRTRRR
;
A
#
# COMPACT_ATOMS: atom_id res chain seq x y z
N VAL A 1 5.08 -23.60 -8.30
CA VAL A 1 5.87 -23.04 -7.18
C VAL A 1 5.65 -21.55 -6.95
N ALA A 2 6.02 -20.64 -7.86
CA ALA A 2 5.93 -19.18 -7.62
C ALA A 2 4.53 -18.68 -7.19
N LEU A 3 3.47 -19.19 -7.82
CA LEU A 3 2.07 -18.89 -7.45
C LEU A 3 1.78 -19.23 -5.97
N LEU A 4 1.97 -20.49 -5.57
CA LEU A 4 1.74 -20.93 -4.19
C LEU A 4 2.64 -20.16 -3.20
N ARG A 5 3.90 -19.90 -3.56
CA ARG A 5 4.81 -19.09 -2.72
C ARG A 5 4.29 -17.67 -2.52
N SER A 6 3.73 -17.03 -3.54
CA SER A 6 3.16 -15.69 -3.40
C SER A 6 1.89 -15.66 -2.55
N ILE A 7 1.04 -16.70 -2.64
CA ILE A 7 -0.14 -16.84 -1.77
C ILE A 7 0.29 -17.07 -0.32
N CYS A 8 1.30 -17.92 -0.08
CA CYS A 8 1.93 -18.10 1.23
C CYS A 8 2.32 -16.76 1.87
N LYS A 9 2.99 -15.90 1.08
CA LYS A 9 3.44 -14.58 1.55
C LYS A 9 2.29 -13.62 1.83
N TYR A 10 1.25 -13.64 1.00
CA TYR A 10 0.02 -12.92 1.29
C TYR A 10 -0.62 -13.39 2.60
N LEU A 11 -0.75 -14.72 2.81
CA LEU A 11 -1.36 -15.29 4.01
C LEU A 11 -0.60 -14.91 5.30
N VAL A 12 0.73 -14.88 5.27
CA VAL A 12 1.54 -14.35 6.39
C VAL A 12 1.16 -12.91 6.69
N GLN A 13 1.11 -12.05 5.67
CA GLN A 13 0.73 -10.65 5.82
C GLN A 13 -0.74 -10.46 6.26
N ALA A 14 -1.61 -11.39 5.89
CA ALA A 14 -2.99 -11.43 6.33
C ALA A 14 -3.16 -11.88 7.79
N GLY A 15 -2.09 -12.33 8.46
CA GLY A 15 -2.11 -12.70 9.88
C GLY A 15 -2.44 -14.18 10.13
N ILE A 16 -2.22 -15.06 9.17
CA ILE A 16 -2.43 -16.51 9.37
C ILE A 16 -1.52 -17.02 10.52
N PRO A 17 -2.01 -17.88 11.44
CA PRO A 17 -1.22 -18.37 12.58
C PRO A 17 -0.26 -19.52 12.19
N PHE A 18 0.28 -19.52 10.98
CA PHE A 18 1.16 -20.57 10.47
C PHE A 18 2.40 -19.98 9.80
N THR A 19 3.56 -20.57 10.05
CA THR A 19 4.80 -20.14 9.41
C THR A 19 4.85 -20.56 7.94
N PRO A 20 5.66 -19.90 7.09
CA PRO A 20 5.93 -20.36 5.73
C PRO A 20 6.40 -21.81 5.65
N VAL A 21 7.13 -22.30 6.66
CA VAL A 21 7.61 -23.68 6.74
C VAL A 21 6.45 -24.64 6.98
N ASN A 22 5.53 -24.32 7.90
CA ASN A 22 4.32 -25.13 8.12
C ASN A 22 3.49 -25.21 6.84
N MET A 23 3.27 -24.07 6.17
CA MET A 23 2.49 -24.03 4.93
C MET A 23 3.16 -24.81 3.79
N ALA A 24 4.49 -24.72 3.66
CA ALA A 24 5.23 -25.49 2.67
C ALA A 24 5.14 -27.00 2.94
N ARG A 25 5.23 -27.43 4.21
CA ARG A 25 5.07 -28.84 4.62
C ARG A 25 3.66 -29.35 4.34
N ALA A 26 2.62 -28.57 4.64
CA ALA A 26 1.24 -28.95 4.35
C ALA A 26 1.00 -29.18 2.85
N LEU A 27 1.49 -28.27 2.01
CA LEU A 27 1.42 -28.43 0.55
C LEU A 27 2.24 -29.63 0.05
N ALA A 28 3.43 -29.85 0.61
CA ALA A 28 4.30 -30.97 0.23
C ALA A 28 3.73 -32.33 0.66
N GLY A 29 3.05 -32.39 1.80
CA GLY A 29 2.36 -33.59 2.27
C GLY A 29 1.07 -33.91 1.50
N HIS A 30 0.50 -32.93 0.78
CA HIS A 30 -0.73 -33.08 0.00
C HIS A 30 -0.55 -32.61 -1.46
N PRO A 31 0.35 -33.25 -2.23
CA PRO A 31 0.69 -32.78 -3.57
C PRO A 31 -0.49 -32.81 -4.54
N ALA A 32 -1.41 -33.75 -4.39
CA ALA A 32 -2.64 -33.82 -5.18
C ALA A 32 -3.51 -32.56 -4.98
N ILE A 33 -3.73 -32.14 -3.72
CA ILE A 33 -4.48 -30.92 -3.40
C ILE A 33 -3.74 -29.69 -3.91
N ALA A 34 -2.41 -29.62 -3.75
CA ALA A 34 -1.61 -28.51 -4.28
C ALA A 34 -1.73 -28.38 -5.81
N LEU A 35 -1.76 -29.50 -6.55
CA LEU A 35 -2.00 -29.51 -7.99
C LEU A 35 -3.42 -29.06 -8.35
N LEU A 36 -4.43 -29.52 -7.60
CA LEU A 36 -5.82 -29.10 -7.79
C LEU A 36 -5.99 -27.59 -7.55
N LEU A 37 -5.37 -27.03 -6.51
CA LEU A 37 -5.39 -25.58 -6.25
C LEU A 37 -4.80 -24.78 -7.42
N VAL A 38 -3.65 -25.22 -7.95
CA VAL A 38 -3.01 -24.57 -9.10
C VAL A 38 -3.85 -24.72 -10.37
N ARG A 39 -4.45 -25.90 -10.58
CA ARG A 39 -5.31 -26.15 -11.74
C ARG A 39 -6.57 -25.30 -11.66
N TRP A 40 -7.20 -25.20 -10.50
CA TRP A 40 -8.35 -24.34 -10.26
C TRP A 40 -8.04 -22.87 -10.52
N PHE A 41 -6.92 -22.37 -9.99
CA PHE A 41 -6.43 -21.02 -10.30
C PHE A 41 -6.30 -20.80 -11.82
N LYS A 42 -5.71 -21.75 -12.55
CA LYS A 42 -5.55 -21.63 -14.00
C LYS A 42 -6.89 -21.64 -14.73
N ILE A 43 -7.82 -22.51 -14.36
CA ILE A 43 -9.17 -22.55 -14.95
C ILE A 43 -9.83 -21.17 -14.78
N ARG A 44 -9.77 -20.60 -13.58
CA ARG A 44 -10.37 -19.29 -13.29
C ARG A 44 -9.75 -18.15 -14.10
N PHE A 45 -8.43 -18.11 -14.23
CA PHE A 45 -7.75 -16.89 -14.68
C PHE A 45 -7.10 -16.99 -16.06
N ASP A 46 -7.11 -18.13 -16.74
CA ASP A 46 -6.54 -18.23 -18.08
C ASP A 46 -7.46 -17.54 -19.10
N PRO A 47 -7.01 -16.43 -19.73
CA PRO A 47 -7.79 -15.70 -20.71
C PRO A 47 -7.94 -16.45 -22.04
N ALA A 48 -7.17 -17.52 -22.28
CA ALA A 48 -7.31 -18.34 -23.48
C ALA A 48 -8.49 -19.33 -23.43
N ARG A 49 -9.10 -19.50 -22.25
CA ARG A 49 -10.25 -20.39 -22.06
C ARG A 49 -11.56 -19.69 -22.43
N ARG A 50 -12.50 -20.45 -22.99
CA ARG A 50 -13.88 -20.00 -23.22
C ARG A 50 -14.66 -19.90 -21.91
N ASP A 51 -15.63 -19.01 -21.86
CA ASP A 51 -16.40 -18.73 -20.64
C ASP A 51 -17.25 -19.92 -20.19
N ASP A 52 -17.95 -20.59 -21.11
CA ASP A 52 -18.79 -21.76 -20.81
C ASP A 52 -17.95 -22.93 -20.24
N GLU A 53 -16.82 -23.23 -20.87
CA GLU A 53 -15.86 -24.25 -20.43
C GLU A 53 -15.28 -23.89 -19.05
N ARG A 54 -14.96 -22.62 -18.83
CA ARG A 54 -14.47 -22.13 -17.54
C ARG A 54 -15.50 -22.37 -16.45
N ILE A 55 -16.78 -22.04 -16.66
CA ILE A 55 -17.84 -22.20 -15.66
C ILE A 55 -17.99 -23.67 -15.29
N GLN A 56 -18.14 -24.56 -16.27
CA GLN A 56 -18.33 -25.99 -16.05
C GLN A 56 -17.12 -26.65 -15.35
N GLU A 57 -15.89 -26.37 -15.82
CA GLU A 57 -14.68 -26.92 -15.20
C GLU A 57 -14.46 -26.36 -13.80
N ASN A 58 -14.84 -25.11 -13.54
CA ASN A 58 -14.71 -24.45 -12.25
C ASN A 58 -15.59 -25.11 -11.18
N GLU A 59 -16.82 -25.50 -11.52
CA GLU A 59 -17.69 -26.26 -10.61
C GLU A 59 -17.12 -27.64 -10.29
N LYS A 60 -16.75 -28.39 -11.34
CA LYS A 60 -16.20 -29.75 -11.20
C LYS A 60 -14.94 -29.77 -10.31
N ILE A 61 -13.99 -28.88 -10.58
CA ILE A 61 -12.73 -28.89 -9.82
C ILE A 61 -12.89 -28.38 -8.39
N ARG A 62 -13.88 -27.51 -8.12
CA ARG A 62 -14.20 -27.10 -6.75
C ARG A 62 -14.80 -28.25 -5.94
N ALA A 63 -15.67 -29.06 -6.56
CA ALA A 63 -16.18 -30.28 -5.91
C ALA A 63 -15.05 -31.27 -5.60
N GLU A 64 -14.15 -31.51 -6.56
CA GLU A 64 -12.97 -32.37 -6.39
C GLU A 64 -12.03 -31.85 -5.28
N LEU A 65 -11.80 -30.53 -5.24
CA LEU A 65 -11.02 -29.89 -4.18
C LEU A 65 -11.66 -30.09 -2.79
N ASN A 66 -12.97 -29.89 -2.66
CA ASN A 66 -13.66 -30.06 -1.39
C ASN A 66 -13.61 -31.51 -0.90
N GLN A 67 -13.85 -32.48 -1.78
CA GLN A 67 -13.72 -33.91 -1.45
C GLN A 67 -12.29 -34.26 -1.03
N ALA A 68 -11.28 -33.75 -1.73
CA ALA A 68 -9.89 -34.00 -1.36
C ALA A 68 -9.52 -33.37 0.00
N LEU A 69 -10.08 -32.20 0.33
CA LEU A 69 -9.88 -31.54 1.62
C LEU A 69 -10.55 -32.30 2.78
N GLU A 70 -11.69 -32.96 2.55
CA GLU A 70 -12.35 -33.81 3.56
C GLU A 70 -11.49 -35.01 4.00
N GLN A 71 -10.54 -35.44 3.16
CA GLN A 71 -9.64 -36.55 3.46
C GLN A 71 -8.35 -36.11 4.20
N VAL A 72 -8.22 -34.82 4.55
CA VAL A 72 -7.04 -34.31 5.26
C VAL A 72 -7.18 -34.55 6.76
N GLU A 73 -6.40 -35.50 7.28
CA GLU A 73 -6.47 -35.90 8.69
C GLU A 73 -5.96 -34.82 9.66
N SER A 74 -4.92 -34.09 9.26
CA SER A 74 -4.31 -33.05 10.11
C SER A 74 -5.12 -31.76 10.04
N SER A 75 -5.72 -31.37 11.18
CA SER A 75 -6.47 -30.11 11.32
C SER A 75 -5.65 -28.88 10.87
N ASP A 76 -4.37 -28.81 11.21
CA ASP A 76 -3.51 -27.71 10.77
C ASP A 76 -3.29 -27.72 9.25
N ALA A 77 -3.08 -28.90 8.66
CA ALA A 77 -2.94 -29.01 7.21
C ALA A 77 -4.23 -28.64 6.49
N ASP A 78 -5.39 -29.07 6.99
CA ASP A 78 -6.70 -28.72 6.44
C ASP A 78 -6.92 -27.21 6.48
N ARG A 79 -6.70 -26.56 7.64
CA ARG A 79 -6.81 -25.10 7.79
C ARG A 79 -5.89 -24.35 6.82
N ILE A 80 -4.64 -24.81 6.67
CA ILE A 80 -3.70 -24.22 5.71
C ILE A 80 -4.24 -24.36 4.29
N LEU A 81 -4.59 -25.56 3.84
CA LEU A 81 -5.01 -25.81 2.46
C LEU A 81 -6.32 -25.06 2.13
N ARG A 82 -7.25 -24.98 3.08
CA ARG A 82 -8.45 -24.15 2.97
C ARG A 82 -8.14 -22.66 2.91
N ALA A 83 -7.11 -22.16 3.60
CA ALA A 83 -6.68 -20.77 3.47
C ALA A 83 -6.16 -20.47 2.05
N TYR A 84 -5.40 -21.38 1.43
CA TYR A 84 -5.01 -21.24 0.01
C TYR A 84 -6.22 -21.24 -0.92
N LEU A 85 -7.17 -22.16 -0.70
CA LEU A 85 -8.42 -22.22 -1.44
C LEU A 85 -9.18 -20.89 -1.32
N GLY A 86 -9.35 -20.36 -0.12
CA GLY A 86 -10.09 -19.12 0.10
C GLY A 86 -9.40 -17.89 -0.49
N VAL A 87 -8.07 -17.78 -0.42
CA VAL A 87 -7.34 -16.69 -1.09
C VAL A 87 -7.50 -16.74 -2.61
N ILE A 88 -7.37 -17.92 -3.22
CA ILE A 88 -7.66 -18.06 -4.67
C ILE A 88 -9.12 -17.71 -4.94
N GLY A 89 -10.03 -18.16 -4.07
CA GLY A 89 -11.45 -17.81 -4.03
C GLY A 89 -11.71 -16.31 -4.17
N ALA A 90 -11.06 -15.53 -3.31
CA ALA A 90 -11.18 -14.09 -3.20
C ALA A 90 -10.48 -13.29 -4.32
N MET A 91 -9.66 -13.93 -5.18
CA MET A 91 -9.01 -13.23 -6.29
C MET A 91 -10.04 -12.77 -7.32
N LEU A 92 -9.91 -11.52 -7.76
CA LEU A 92 -10.72 -10.87 -8.80
C LEU A 92 -9.97 -10.75 -10.11
N ARG A 93 -8.67 -10.45 -10.06
CA ARG A 93 -7.78 -10.29 -11.21
C ARG A 93 -6.37 -10.76 -10.87
N THR A 94 -5.60 -11.18 -11.88
CA THR A 94 -4.19 -11.53 -11.71
C THR A 94 -3.35 -11.23 -12.95
N SER A 95 -2.09 -10.83 -12.74
CA SER A 95 -1.14 -10.58 -13.82
C SER A 95 -0.42 -11.85 -14.29
N TYR A 96 -0.75 -13.02 -13.71
CA TYR A 96 -0.06 -14.28 -13.98
C TYR A 96 0.03 -14.64 -15.47
N PHE A 97 -1.01 -14.31 -16.25
CA PHE A 97 -1.11 -14.60 -17.68
C PHE A 97 -0.64 -13.46 -18.59
N GLN A 98 -0.28 -12.30 -18.04
CA GLN A 98 0.29 -11.20 -18.78
C GLN A 98 1.78 -11.47 -19.00
N ARG A 99 2.19 -11.81 -20.23
CA ARG A 99 3.59 -12.15 -20.55
C ARG A 99 4.05 -11.46 -21.84
N PRO A 100 5.32 -11.00 -21.92
CA PRO A 100 6.28 -10.95 -20.80
C PRO A 100 5.95 -9.83 -19.82
N LEU A 101 5.94 -10.13 -18.51
CA LEU A 101 5.83 -9.14 -17.44
C LEU A 101 6.99 -9.34 -16.48
N ARG A 102 7.92 -8.38 -16.49
CA ARG A 102 9.19 -8.44 -15.78
C ARG A 102 9.55 -7.05 -15.24
N ASP A 103 10.29 -7.03 -14.14
CA ASP A 103 10.89 -5.80 -13.63
C ASP A 103 12.10 -5.36 -14.48
N SER A 104 12.75 -4.26 -14.10
CA SER A 104 13.91 -3.71 -14.81
C SER A 104 15.12 -4.64 -14.87
N GLU A 105 15.21 -5.63 -13.99
CA GLU A 105 16.29 -6.63 -13.94
C GLU A 105 15.86 -7.97 -14.58
N GLY A 106 14.68 -8.00 -15.22
CA GLY A 106 14.15 -9.17 -15.88
C GLY A 106 13.50 -10.18 -14.93
N TYR A 107 13.33 -9.91 -13.64
CA TYR A 107 12.61 -10.80 -12.74
C TYR A 107 11.11 -10.72 -12.98
N ARG A 108 10.45 -11.88 -12.96
CA ARG A 108 8.99 -11.94 -13.02
C ARG A 108 8.39 -11.53 -11.67
N PHE A 109 7.37 -10.69 -11.71
CA PHE A 109 6.51 -10.40 -10.56
C PHE A 109 5.09 -10.91 -10.82
N LEU A 110 4.32 -11.05 -9.75
CA LEU A 110 2.92 -11.50 -9.76
C LEU A 110 2.08 -10.49 -8.97
N SER A 111 0.95 -10.12 -9.53
CA SER A 111 -0.03 -9.25 -8.88
C SER A 111 -1.36 -9.98 -8.75
N TYR A 112 -2.05 -9.75 -7.64
CA TYR A 112 -3.41 -10.24 -7.39
C TYR A 112 -4.27 -9.11 -6.84
N LYS A 113 -5.41 -8.87 -7.47
CA LYS A 113 -6.48 -8.04 -6.88
C LYS A 113 -7.43 -8.98 -6.14
N LEU A 114 -7.70 -8.69 -4.88
CA LEU A 114 -8.49 -9.52 -3.98
C LEU A 114 -9.70 -8.72 -3.48
N ASP A 115 -10.84 -9.39 -3.39
CA ASP A 115 -11.98 -8.93 -2.61
C ASP A 115 -11.74 -9.30 -1.14
N SER A 116 -11.39 -8.30 -0.33
CA SER A 116 -11.05 -8.50 1.08
C SER A 116 -12.21 -9.06 1.90
N ALA A 117 -13.47 -8.83 1.52
CA ALA A 117 -14.60 -9.38 2.25
C ALA A 117 -14.61 -10.92 2.19
N ASN A 118 -14.12 -11.47 1.08
CA ASN A 118 -14.08 -12.89 0.79
C ASN A 118 -12.75 -13.57 1.16
N VAL A 119 -11.76 -12.83 1.65
CA VAL A 119 -10.51 -13.43 2.16
C VAL A 119 -10.78 -14.07 3.53
N PRO A 120 -10.49 -15.37 3.74
CA PRO A 120 -10.72 -16.04 5.02
C PRO A 120 -9.93 -15.41 6.16
N ASP A 121 -10.55 -15.31 7.33
CA ASP A 121 -9.93 -14.87 8.58
C ASP A 121 -9.20 -13.51 8.52
N LEU A 122 -9.50 -12.70 7.50
CA LEU A 122 -8.85 -11.41 7.31
C LEU A 122 -9.22 -10.46 8.47
N PRO A 123 -8.23 -9.88 9.18
CA PRO A 123 -8.48 -9.00 10.32
C PRO A 123 -9.30 -7.76 9.97
N LEU A 124 -10.14 -7.31 10.90
CA LEU A 124 -10.94 -6.10 10.75
C LEU A 124 -10.11 -4.81 10.93
N PRO A 125 -10.52 -3.70 10.28
CA PRO A 125 -11.51 -3.59 9.22
C PRO A 125 -10.95 -4.14 7.90
N ARG A 126 -11.85 -4.66 7.08
CA ARG A 126 -11.50 -5.15 5.74
C ARG A 126 -11.63 -4.00 4.75
N PRO A 127 -10.59 -3.67 3.95
CA PRO A 127 -10.73 -2.76 2.83
C PRO A 127 -11.74 -3.32 1.81
N LEU A 128 -12.13 -2.54 0.79
CA LEU A 128 -12.90 -3.08 -0.33
C LEU A 128 -12.03 -4.03 -1.15
N TYR A 129 -10.83 -3.58 -1.52
CA TYR A 129 -9.88 -4.37 -2.30
C TYR A 129 -8.46 -4.31 -1.76
N GLU A 130 -7.73 -5.41 -2.00
CA GLU A 130 -6.28 -5.48 -1.83
C GLU A 130 -5.62 -5.83 -3.15
N ILE A 131 -4.62 -5.05 -3.56
CA ILE A 131 -3.72 -5.45 -4.64
C ILE A 131 -2.39 -5.86 -4.00
N PHE A 132 -2.08 -7.15 -4.02
CA PHE A 132 -0.82 -7.70 -3.53
C PHE A 132 0.13 -7.95 -4.70
N VAL A 133 1.37 -7.45 -4.59
CA VAL A 133 2.43 -7.59 -5.59
C VAL A 133 3.59 -8.37 -4.97
N TYR A 134 4.02 -9.42 -5.66
CA TYR A 134 5.07 -10.32 -5.21
C TYR A 134 6.16 -10.47 -6.27
N ALA A 135 7.40 -10.27 -5.86
CA ALA A 135 8.61 -10.60 -6.59
C ALA A 135 9.66 -11.22 -5.63
N PRO A 136 10.77 -11.78 -6.15
CA PRO A 136 11.87 -12.21 -5.30
C PRO A 136 12.44 -11.08 -4.42
N GLN A 137 12.43 -9.85 -4.91
CA GLN A 137 13.05 -8.68 -4.28
C GLN A 137 12.07 -7.81 -3.49
N VAL A 138 10.79 -7.85 -3.82
CA VAL A 138 9.76 -7.02 -3.19
C VAL A 138 8.50 -7.80 -2.86
N GLU A 139 7.91 -7.46 -1.74
CA GLU A 139 6.51 -7.73 -1.43
C GLU A 139 5.85 -6.38 -1.15
N GLY A 140 4.72 -6.13 -1.80
CA GLY A 140 4.00 -4.87 -1.71
C GLY A 140 2.50 -5.08 -1.71
N ILE A 141 1.78 -4.13 -1.14
CA ILE A 141 0.32 -4.16 -1.05
C ILE A 141 -0.26 -2.77 -1.21
N HIS A 142 -1.45 -2.70 -1.78
CA HIS A 142 -2.27 -1.50 -1.80
C HIS A 142 -3.68 -1.84 -1.31
N LEU A 143 -4.09 -1.21 -0.21
CA LEU A 143 -5.38 -1.36 0.44
C LEU A 143 -6.29 -0.20 0.00
N ARG A 144 -7.49 -0.50 -0.47
CA ARG A 144 -8.44 0.51 -0.94
C ARG A 144 -9.79 0.38 -0.24
N GLY A 145 -10.24 1.42 0.46
CA GLY A 145 -11.51 1.42 1.19
C GLY A 145 -12.78 1.57 0.31
N GLY A 146 -12.63 1.90 -0.98
CA GLY A 146 -13.73 1.94 -1.93
C GLY A 146 -13.25 2.18 -3.36
N ARG A 147 -14.17 2.46 -4.30
CA ARG A 147 -13.84 2.59 -5.73
C ARG A 147 -12.97 3.81 -6.04
N VAL A 148 -13.25 4.94 -5.37
CA VAL A 148 -12.49 6.18 -5.47
C VAL A 148 -11.85 6.45 -4.12
N ALA A 149 -10.54 6.24 -4.02
CA ALA A 149 -9.79 6.40 -2.78
C ALA A 149 -8.36 6.85 -3.06
N ARG A 150 -7.76 7.58 -2.12
CA ARG A 150 -6.40 8.12 -2.25
C ARG A 150 -5.55 7.78 -1.04
N GLY A 151 -4.27 7.47 -1.29
CA GLY A 151 -3.35 7.00 -0.27
C GLY A 151 -1.88 7.16 -0.65
N GLY A 152 -1.04 7.36 0.37
CA GLY A 152 0.41 7.30 0.21
C GLY A 152 0.94 5.86 0.12
N ILE A 153 2.07 5.67 -0.54
CA ILE A 153 2.82 4.40 -0.57
C ILE A 153 4.00 4.47 0.39
N ARG A 154 4.01 3.62 1.41
CA ARG A 154 5.07 3.57 2.42
C ARG A 154 6.15 2.55 2.08
N TRP A 155 7.41 2.95 2.21
CA TRP A 155 8.51 1.98 2.30
C TRP A 155 8.65 1.55 3.75
N SER A 156 8.29 0.29 4.02
CA SER A 156 8.33 -0.33 5.34
C SER A 156 9.64 -1.12 5.54
N ASP A 157 10.12 -1.11 6.77
CA ASP A 157 11.17 -1.97 7.31
C ASP A 157 10.61 -3.24 7.98
N ARG A 158 9.29 -3.40 8.04
CA ARG A 158 8.59 -4.50 8.72
C ARG A 158 8.33 -5.69 7.79
N SER A 159 9.30 -6.57 7.65
CA SER A 159 9.16 -7.75 6.76
C SER A 159 8.06 -8.74 7.20
N GLU A 160 7.76 -8.82 8.50
CA GLU A 160 6.81 -9.79 9.05
C GLU A 160 5.35 -9.33 8.95
N ASP A 161 5.08 -8.02 9.04
CA ASP A 161 3.71 -7.51 9.17
C ASP A 161 3.48 -6.10 8.56
N PHE A 162 4.20 -5.72 7.50
CA PHE A 162 3.98 -4.42 6.83
C PHE A 162 2.52 -4.20 6.41
N ARG A 163 1.74 -5.25 6.09
CA ARG A 163 0.31 -5.08 5.80
C ARG A 163 -0.45 -4.52 7.00
N THR A 164 -0.13 -4.94 8.22
CA THR A 164 -0.73 -4.41 9.46
C THR A 164 -0.40 -2.93 9.64
N GLU A 165 0.84 -2.53 9.36
CA GLU A 165 1.25 -1.12 9.35
C GLU A 165 0.46 -0.32 8.31
N VAL A 166 0.39 -0.80 7.07
CA VAL A 166 -0.35 -0.16 5.98
C VAL A 166 -1.84 -0.06 6.31
N LEU A 167 -2.43 -1.09 6.94
CA LEU A 167 -3.83 -1.09 7.37
C LEU A 167 -4.08 -0.04 8.45
N GLY A 168 -3.21 0.06 9.47
CA GLY A 168 -3.31 1.12 10.49
C GLY A 168 -3.28 2.53 9.89
N LEU A 169 -2.40 2.75 8.90
CA LEU A 169 -2.32 4.02 8.18
C LEU A 169 -3.53 4.28 7.28
N MET A 170 -4.10 3.25 6.64
CA MET A 170 -5.35 3.39 5.87
C MET A 170 -6.50 3.81 6.78
N LYS A 171 -6.64 3.21 7.98
CA LYS A 171 -7.68 3.60 8.96
C LYS A 171 -7.59 5.07 9.33
N ALA A 172 -6.38 5.56 9.63
CA ALA A 172 -6.16 6.98 9.91
C ALA A 172 -6.56 7.86 8.72
N GLN A 173 -6.29 7.41 7.49
CA GLN A 173 -6.66 8.11 6.27
C GLN A 173 -8.18 8.15 6.02
N MET A 174 -8.91 7.11 6.41
CA MET A 174 -10.38 7.10 6.29
C MET A 174 -11.02 8.18 7.15
N VAL A 175 -10.54 8.38 8.38
CA VAL A 175 -11.02 9.46 9.26
C VAL A 175 -10.62 10.83 8.70
N LYS A 176 -9.39 10.94 8.15
CA LYS A 176 -8.86 12.19 7.60
C LYS A 176 -9.61 12.67 6.35
N ASN A 177 -10.03 11.75 5.48
CA ASN A 177 -10.58 12.10 4.16
C ASN A 177 -12.09 12.37 4.17
N THR A 178 -12.79 12.15 5.29
CA THR A 178 -14.27 12.21 5.42
C THR A 178 -14.94 13.42 4.75
N VAL A 179 -14.25 14.57 4.66
CA VAL A 179 -14.78 15.82 4.08
C VAL A 179 -14.44 16.00 2.58
N ILE A 180 -13.45 15.28 2.03
CA ILE A 180 -12.91 15.51 0.67
C ILE A 180 -13.15 14.33 -0.26
N VAL A 181 -12.88 13.09 0.19
CA VAL A 181 -13.07 11.87 -0.60
C VAL A 181 -13.67 10.82 0.36
N PRO A 182 -14.74 10.10 -0.01
CA PRO A 182 -15.51 9.31 0.96
C PRO A 182 -14.70 8.27 1.73
N VAL A 183 -13.60 7.78 1.14
CA VAL A 183 -12.83 6.64 1.65
C VAL A 183 -11.33 6.80 1.39
N GLY A 184 -10.53 6.22 2.29
CA GLY A 184 -9.07 6.24 2.22
C GLY A 184 -8.47 5.04 1.47
N ALA A 185 -7.26 5.22 0.95
CA ALA A 185 -6.39 4.14 0.50
C ALA A 185 -5.03 4.25 1.21
N LYS A 186 -4.26 3.17 1.18
CA LYS A 186 -2.85 3.17 1.57
C LYS A 186 -2.13 2.00 0.92
N GLY A 187 -0.92 2.24 0.45
CA GLY A 187 -0.04 1.15 0.05
C GLY A 187 1.24 1.12 0.85
N GLY A 188 1.97 0.04 0.70
CA GLY A 188 3.34 -0.07 1.17
C GLY A 188 4.04 -1.28 0.61
N PHE A 189 5.36 -1.28 0.75
CA PHE A 189 6.22 -2.38 0.34
C PHE A 189 7.41 -2.50 1.26
N TYR A 190 8.03 -3.67 1.27
CA TYR A 190 9.34 -3.87 1.89
C TYR A 190 10.31 -4.52 0.90
N VAL A 191 11.59 -4.20 1.07
CA VAL A 191 12.70 -4.72 0.28
C VAL A 191 13.18 -6.02 0.93
N LYS A 192 13.14 -7.13 0.19
CA LYS A 192 13.49 -8.47 0.69
C LYS A 192 14.97 -8.77 0.64
N GLN A 193 15.67 -8.12 -0.29
CA GLN A 193 17.09 -8.36 -0.58
C GLN A 193 17.81 -7.01 -0.64
N PRO A 194 17.96 -6.31 0.49
CA PRO A 194 18.72 -5.07 0.51
C PRO A 194 20.19 -5.33 0.08
N PRO A 195 20.87 -4.35 -0.51
CA PRO A 195 22.26 -4.49 -0.93
C PRO A 195 23.18 -4.88 0.24
N LYS A 196 24.11 -5.81 -0.03
CA LYS A 196 25.00 -6.39 1.00
C LYS A 196 26.02 -5.40 1.54
N ASP A 197 26.41 -4.43 0.74
CA ASP A 197 27.33 -3.34 1.12
C ASP A 197 26.68 -2.35 2.08
N GLY A 198 25.34 -2.33 2.17
CA GLY A 198 24.59 -1.45 3.05
C GLY A 198 24.76 0.04 2.73
N SER A 199 25.31 0.37 1.56
CA SER A 199 25.53 1.76 1.17
C SER A 199 24.19 2.49 1.09
N ARG A 200 24.13 3.72 1.61
CA ARG A 200 22.89 4.51 1.62
C ARG A 200 22.33 4.69 0.21
N GLU A 201 23.22 4.91 -0.76
CA GLU A 201 22.88 5.04 -2.18
C GLU A 201 22.35 3.72 -2.75
N GLY A 202 23.04 2.59 -2.50
CA GLY A 202 22.59 1.29 -2.94
C GLY A 202 21.21 0.92 -2.38
N VAL A 203 21.01 1.12 -1.07
CA VAL A 203 19.71 0.87 -0.42
C VAL A 203 18.61 1.70 -1.08
N PHE A 204 18.88 2.98 -1.33
CA PHE A 204 17.91 3.89 -1.95
C PHE A 204 17.55 3.50 -3.39
N GLU A 205 18.53 3.12 -4.21
CA GLU A 205 18.29 2.63 -5.57
C GLU A 205 17.52 1.31 -5.59
N GLU A 206 17.82 0.40 -4.66
CA GLU A 206 17.04 -0.83 -4.50
C GLU A 206 15.58 -0.54 -4.09
N GLY A 207 15.39 0.45 -3.22
CA GLY A 207 14.07 0.95 -2.87
C GLY A 207 13.29 1.48 -4.07
N LYS A 208 13.93 2.28 -4.93
CA LYS A 208 13.32 2.75 -6.19
C LYS A 208 12.95 1.60 -7.11
N ARG A 209 13.82 0.58 -7.23
CA ARG A 209 13.55 -0.60 -8.04
C ARG A 209 12.34 -1.38 -7.53
N CYS A 210 12.29 -1.65 -6.23
CA CYS A 210 11.16 -2.32 -5.59
C CYS A 210 9.87 -1.51 -5.71
N TYR A 211 9.94 -0.19 -5.55
CA TYR A 211 8.82 0.72 -5.77
C TYR A 211 8.30 0.66 -7.21
N ARG A 212 9.20 0.67 -8.21
CA ARG A 212 8.83 0.53 -9.62
C ARG A 212 8.05 -0.77 -9.86
N THR A 213 8.55 -1.90 -9.35
CA THR A 213 7.86 -3.19 -9.46
C THR A 213 6.47 -3.17 -8.80
N LEU A 214 6.33 -2.51 -7.64
CA LEU A 214 5.02 -2.32 -7.02
C LEU A 214 4.08 -1.52 -7.93
N ILE A 215 4.49 -0.33 -8.38
CA ILE A 215 3.62 0.54 -9.20
C ILE A 215 3.22 -0.12 -10.53
N GLN A 216 4.16 -0.78 -11.20
CA GLN A 216 3.87 -1.61 -12.38
C GLN A 216 2.86 -2.73 -12.02
N GLY A 217 3.07 -3.40 -10.90
CA GLY A 217 2.18 -4.42 -10.37
C GLY A 217 0.76 -3.93 -10.11
N LEU A 218 0.57 -2.68 -9.67
CA LEU A 218 -0.75 -2.08 -9.48
C LEU A 218 -1.40 -1.72 -10.84
N LEU A 219 -0.66 -1.05 -11.72
CA LEU A 219 -1.16 -0.61 -13.02
C LEU A 219 -1.53 -1.78 -13.94
N THR A 220 -0.82 -2.92 -13.85
CA THR A 220 -1.15 -4.14 -14.63
C THR A 220 -2.54 -4.71 -14.35
N LEU A 221 -3.15 -4.39 -13.20
CA LEU A 221 -4.49 -4.89 -12.83
C LEU A 221 -5.58 -3.82 -12.89
N THR A 222 -5.20 -2.56 -13.10
CA THR A 222 -6.11 -1.41 -13.10
C THR A 222 -6.61 -1.15 -14.51
N ASP A 223 -7.91 -0.90 -14.68
CA ASP A 223 -8.44 -0.51 -16.00
C ASP A 223 -7.90 0.86 -16.41
N ASN A 224 -7.84 1.15 -17.71
CA ASN A 224 -7.46 2.46 -18.21
C ASN A 224 -8.67 3.19 -18.81
N ILE A 225 -8.55 4.49 -19.10
CA ILE A 225 -9.54 5.26 -19.85
C ILE A 225 -8.90 5.75 -21.14
N VAL A 226 -9.40 5.29 -22.29
CA VAL A 226 -8.91 5.70 -23.62
C VAL A 226 -10.07 6.29 -24.39
N ALA A 227 -9.93 7.55 -24.82
CA ALA A 227 -10.98 8.30 -25.52
C ALA A 227 -12.35 8.25 -24.80
N GLY A 228 -12.32 8.42 -23.47
CA GLY A 228 -13.52 8.43 -22.61
C GLY A 228 -14.15 7.05 -22.34
N ARG A 229 -13.52 5.95 -22.79
CA ARG A 229 -14.02 4.59 -22.57
C ARG A 229 -13.08 3.81 -21.67
N VAL A 230 -13.65 3.00 -20.76
CA VAL A 230 -12.87 2.10 -19.91
C VAL A 230 -12.31 0.96 -20.76
N VAL A 231 -11.01 0.73 -20.67
CA VAL A 231 -10.28 -0.33 -21.38
C VAL A 231 -9.60 -1.23 -20.34
N PRO A 232 -9.96 -2.52 -20.26
CA PRO A 232 -9.35 -3.42 -19.30
C PRO A 232 -7.92 -3.83 -19.67
N PRO A 233 -7.10 -4.27 -18.68
CA PRO A 233 -5.78 -4.81 -18.95
C PRO A 233 -5.83 -6.01 -19.90
N LYS A 234 -4.90 -6.07 -20.85
CA LYS A 234 -4.78 -7.19 -21.78
C LYS A 234 -4.57 -8.50 -21.02
N ARG A 235 -5.05 -9.61 -21.59
CA ARG A 235 -4.84 -10.98 -21.05
C ARG A 235 -5.23 -11.14 -19.58
N THR A 236 -6.33 -10.51 -19.16
CA THR A 236 -6.81 -10.52 -17.77
C THR A 236 -8.27 -10.94 -17.72
N VAL A 237 -8.56 -12.04 -17.05
CA VAL A 237 -9.93 -12.38 -16.65
C VAL A 237 -10.34 -11.50 -15.47
N ARG A 238 -11.55 -10.96 -15.52
CA ARG A 238 -12.10 -10.02 -14.52
C ARG A 238 -13.34 -10.64 -13.87
N TYR A 239 -13.34 -10.68 -12.54
CA TYR A 239 -14.50 -11.10 -11.74
C TYR A 239 -15.16 -9.92 -11.01
N ASP A 240 -14.84 -8.71 -11.44
CA ASP A 240 -15.28 -7.44 -10.87
C ASP A 240 -15.66 -6.45 -11.98
N GLU A 241 -16.33 -5.37 -11.59
CA GLU A 241 -16.72 -4.30 -12.49
C GLU A 241 -15.52 -3.48 -13.00
N ASP A 242 -15.82 -2.44 -13.78
CA ASP A 242 -14.85 -1.42 -14.20
C ASP A 242 -14.24 -0.72 -12.97
N ASP A 243 -12.91 -0.65 -12.99
CA ASP A 243 -12.08 -0.11 -11.93
C ASP A 243 -10.88 0.67 -12.51
N PRO A 244 -11.12 1.84 -13.14
CA PRO A 244 -10.07 2.62 -13.76
C PRO A 244 -9.33 3.57 -12.80
N TYR A 245 -9.78 3.68 -11.55
CA TYR A 245 -9.30 4.71 -10.64
C TYR A 245 -8.21 4.18 -9.70
N LEU A 246 -6.97 4.65 -9.91
CA LEU A 246 -5.83 4.41 -9.03
C LEU A 246 -5.00 5.69 -8.94
N VAL A 247 -4.83 6.19 -7.73
CA VAL A 247 -3.98 7.36 -7.44
C VAL A 247 -3.08 7.02 -6.26
N VAL A 248 -1.81 7.39 -6.36
CA VAL A 248 -0.82 7.20 -5.30
C VAL A 248 -0.30 8.55 -4.79
N ALA A 249 0.31 8.54 -3.62
CA ALA A 249 1.00 9.69 -3.07
C ALA A 249 2.30 9.25 -2.39
N ALA A 250 3.19 10.21 -2.13
CA ALA A 250 4.36 10.00 -1.29
C ALA A 250 3.97 9.71 0.18
N ASP A 251 4.78 8.90 0.86
CA ASP A 251 4.77 8.67 2.30
C ASP A 251 6.22 8.53 2.82
N LYS A 252 6.40 8.02 4.05
CA LYS A 252 7.71 7.72 4.62
C LYS A 252 8.50 6.80 3.68
N GLY A 253 9.73 7.23 3.37
CA GLY A 253 10.66 6.52 2.50
C GLY A 253 10.42 6.69 0.99
N THR A 254 9.34 7.35 0.57
CA THR A 254 8.99 7.53 -0.85
C THR A 254 8.76 8.99 -1.23
N ALA A 255 9.18 9.95 -0.38
CA ALA A 255 8.92 11.38 -0.55
C ALA A 255 9.31 11.93 -1.95
N THR A 256 10.39 11.42 -2.54
CA THR A 256 10.90 11.86 -3.84
C THR A 256 10.47 10.95 -5.00
N PHE A 257 9.58 9.99 -4.77
CA PHE A 257 9.23 8.97 -5.78
C PHE A 257 8.02 9.35 -6.64
N SER A 258 7.41 10.52 -6.44
CA SER A 258 6.22 10.94 -7.21
C SER A 258 6.52 11.05 -8.71
N ASP A 259 7.67 11.64 -9.08
CA ASP A 259 8.09 11.75 -10.49
C ASP A 259 8.36 10.37 -11.11
N LEU A 260 8.93 9.44 -10.32
CA LEU A 260 9.11 8.05 -10.75
C LEU A 260 7.76 7.36 -10.99
N ALA A 261 6.78 7.55 -10.10
CA ALA A 261 5.44 6.98 -10.25
C ALA A 261 4.71 7.52 -11.49
N ASN A 262 4.77 8.84 -11.71
CA ASN A 262 4.19 9.48 -12.90
C ASN A 262 4.88 9.05 -14.18
N GLY A 263 6.21 8.87 -14.18
CA GLY A 263 6.94 8.30 -15.31
C GLY A 263 6.47 6.89 -15.66
N ILE A 264 6.30 6.03 -14.66
CA ILE A 264 5.75 4.67 -14.88
C ILE A 264 4.31 4.73 -15.40
N ALA A 265 3.47 5.61 -14.86
CA ALA A 265 2.09 5.78 -15.34
C ALA A 265 2.05 6.25 -16.80
N ALA A 266 2.98 7.12 -17.20
CA ALA A 266 3.14 7.56 -18.58
C ALA A 266 3.54 6.41 -19.52
N ASP A 267 4.46 5.53 -19.09
CA ASP A 267 4.84 4.32 -19.84
C ASP A 267 3.66 3.35 -20.05
N PHE A 268 2.71 3.33 -19.10
CA PHE A 268 1.47 2.57 -19.19
C PHE A 268 0.36 3.31 -19.95
N HIS A 269 0.63 4.53 -20.42
CA HIS A 269 -0.36 5.45 -21.00
C HIS A 269 -1.60 5.60 -20.13
N PHE A 270 -1.41 5.61 -18.80
CA PHE A 270 -2.52 5.67 -17.85
C PHE A 270 -3.20 7.03 -17.88
N TRP A 271 -4.53 7.03 -17.93
CA TRP A 271 -5.35 8.20 -18.25
C TRP A 271 -5.21 9.40 -17.30
N LEU A 272 -4.79 9.15 -16.05
CA LEU A 272 -4.55 10.22 -15.08
C LEU A 272 -3.28 11.02 -15.36
N GLY A 273 -2.36 10.53 -16.21
CA GLY A 273 -1.12 11.23 -16.53
C GLY A 273 -0.32 11.63 -15.30
N ASP A 274 0.03 12.91 -15.20
CA ASP A 274 0.76 13.51 -14.07
C ASP A 274 -0.07 13.65 -12.78
N ALA A 275 -1.40 13.46 -12.86
CA ALA A 275 -2.28 13.38 -11.71
C ALA A 275 -2.29 12.00 -11.04
N PHE A 276 -1.59 10.99 -11.60
CA PHE A 276 -1.51 9.66 -11.02
C PHE A 276 -0.85 9.66 -9.63
N ALA A 277 0.26 10.37 -9.48
CA ALA A 277 0.97 10.53 -8.22
C ALA A 277 1.00 12.00 -7.81
N SER A 278 0.42 12.30 -6.64
CA SER A 278 0.44 13.66 -6.12
C SER A 278 1.78 14.01 -5.47
N GLY A 279 2.37 15.13 -5.87
CA GLY A 279 3.67 15.62 -5.41
C GLY A 279 4.66 15.71 -6.59
N GLY A 280 5.96 15.75 -6.30
CA GLY A 280 6.99 15.76 -7.34
C GLY A 280 7.37 17.16 -7.84
N SER A 281 8.07 17.22 -8.97
CA SER A 281 8.62 18.45 -9.55
C SER A 281 7.58 19.39 -10.17
N VAL A 282 6.45 18.84 -10.61
CA VAL A 282 5.36 19.57 -11.28
C VAL A 282 4.20 19.90 -10.32
N GLY A 283 4.13 19.22 -9.16
CA GLY A 283 3.08 19.41 -8.16
C GLY A 283 3.44 20.38 -7.03
N TYR A 284 2.46 20.70 -6.17
CA TYR A 284 2.72 21.46 -4.96
C TYR A 284 3.52 20.64 -3.95
N ASP A 285 4.71 21.12 -3.58
CA ASP A 285 5.46 20.58 -2.45
C ASP A 285 4.77 20.99 -1.14
N HIS A 286 3.91 20.09 -0.66
CA HIS A 286 3.11 20.28 0.55
C HIS A 286 3.95 20.60 1.78
N LYS A 287 5.17 20.05 1.88
CA LYS A 287 6.09 20.30 2.99
C LYS A 287 6.75 21.66 2.86
N LYS A 288 7.25 22.03 1.67
CA LYS A 288 7.85 23.35 1.40
C LYS A 288 6.84 24.47 1.59
N MET A 289 5.59 24.25 1.20
CA MET A 289 4.51 25.23 1.37
C MET A 289 3.92 25.23 2.80
N GLY A 290 4.18 24.18 3.58
CA GLY A 290 3.64 23.99 4.91
C GLY A 290 2.13 23.81 4.92
N ILE A 291 1.57 23.11 3.93
CA ILE A 291 0.10 22.98 3.76
C ILE A 291 -0.52 22.33 5.00
N THR A 292 0.09 21.25 5.51
CA THR A 292 -0.42 20.57 6.70
C THR A 292 -0.32 21.47 7.92
N ALA A 293 0.81 22.16 8.09
CA ALA A 293 1.01 23.08 9.20
C ALA A 293 0.02 24.25 9.19
N ARG A 294 -0.23 24.85 8.01
CA ARG A 294 -1.23 25.92 7.83
C ARG A 294 -2.63 25.45 8.20
N GLY A 295 -3.04 24.29 7.69
CA GLY A 295 -4.35 23.71 8.02
C GLY A 295 -4.49 23.42 9.52
N ALA A 296 -3.46 22.83 10.14
CA ALA A 296 -3.45 22.60 11.59
C ALA A 296 -3.51 23.93 12.38
N TRP A 297 -2.83 24.97 11.91
CA TRP A 297 -2.81 26.28 12.56
C TRP A 297 -4.17 26.98 12.52
N GLU A 298 -4.97 26.81 11.46
CA GLU A 298 -6.36 27.30 11.48
C GLU A 298 -7.19 26.64 12.58
N SER A 299 -7.00 25.33 12.80
CA SER A 299 -7.66 24.65 13.92
C SER A 299 -7.16 25.15 15.27
N VAL A 300 -5.86 25.46 15.39
CA VAL A 300 -5.28 26.07 16.59
C VAL A 300 -5.89 27.45 16.86
N ARG A 301 -5.92 28.34 15.85
CA ARG A 301 -6.57 29.66 15.95
C ARG A 301 -8.02 29.54 16.43
N ARG A 302 -8.79 28.63 15.82
CA ARG A 302 -10.18 28.41 16.20
C ARG A 302 -10.31 27.96 17.66
N HIS A 303 -9.45 27.04 18.10
CA HIS A 303 -9.49 26.54 19.48
C HIS A 303 -9.11 27.61 20.50
N PHE A 304 -8.05 28.39 20.25
CA PHE A 304 -7.67 29.49 21.14
C PHE A 304 -8.71 30.62 21.17
N HIS A 305 -9.36 30.90 20.03
CA HIS A 305 -10.49 31.84 20.00
C HIS A 305 -11.63 31.42 20.93
N GLU A 306 -11.92 30.11 21.05
CA GLU A 306 -12.92 29.60 22.02
C GLU A 306 -12.48 29.74 23.49
N LEU A 307 -11.17 29.88 23.73
CA LEU A 307 -10.57 30.16 25.03
C LEU A 307 -10.36 31.66 25.29
N GLY A 308 -10.76 32.53 24.35
CA GLY A 308 -10.58 33.98 24.45
C GLY A 308 -9.13 34.45 24.35
N VAL A 309 -8.26 33.66 23.70
CA VAL A 309 -6.84 33.98 23.48
C VAL A 309 -6.59 34.14 21.98
N ASP A 310 -5.85 35.16 21.57
CA ASP A 310 -5.39 35.31 20.19
C ASP A 310 -3.93 34.82 20.05
N PRO A 311 -3.69 33.62 19.49
CA PRO A 311 -2.34 33.07 19.38
C PRO A 311 -1.45 33.81 18.34
N ASP A 312 -2.02 34.72 17.54
CA ASP A 312 -1.28 35.57 16.61
C ASP A 312 -0.87 36.92 17.24
N GLN A 313 -1.38 37.26 18.42
CA GLN A 313 -1.07 38.51 19.15
C GLN A 313 -0.53 38.26 20.56
N GLU A 314 -0.90 37.15 21.18
CA GLU A 314 -0.60 36.82 22.57
C GLU A 314 0.44 35.70 22.70
N PRO A 315 1.35 35.77 23.68
CA PRO A 315 2.36 34.74 23.83
C PRO A 315 1.79 33.39 24.29
N VAL A 316 2.03 32.35 23.48
CA VAL A 316 1.63 30.96 23.79
C VAL A 316 2.86 30.06 23.93
N THR A 317 2.91 29.26 24.99
CA THR A 317 3.97 28.25 25.16
C THR A 317 3.63 26.95 24.44
N VAL A 318 4.61 26.35 23.77
CA VAL A 318 4.42 25.16 22.92
C VAL A 318 5.47 24.10 23.28
N VAL A 319 5.04 22.83 23.24
CA VAL A 319 5.93 21.66 23.23
C VAL A 319 5.85 21.01 21.86
N GLY A 320 7.01 20.87 21.19
CA GLY A 320 7.10 20.24 19.88
C GLY A 320 7.16 18.72 19.96
N ILE A 321 6.37 18.03 19.12
CA ILE A 321 6.44 16.57 18.98
C ILE A 321 6.92 16.25 17.56
N GLY A 322 8.00 15.48 17.45
CA GLY A 322 8.67 15.19 16.20
C GLY A 322 9.85 16.14 15.92
N ASP A 323 10.21 16.25 14.65
CA ASP A 323 11.43 16.96 14.24
C ASP A 323 11.14 18.41 13.77
N MET A 324 12.02 19.36 14.10
CA MET A 324 11.93 20.75 13.62
C MET A 324 12.13 20.90 12.10
N SER A 325 12.67 19.87 11.44
CA SER A 325 12.70 19.74 9.99
C SER A 325 11.42 19.10 9.41
N GLY A 326 10.49 18.66 10.26
CA GLY A 326 9.19 18.14 9.88
C GLY A 326 8.20 19.24 9.46
N ASP A 327 7.11 18.84 8.79
CA ASP A 327 6.10 19.78 8.28
C ASP A 327 5.36 20.48 9.44
N VAL A 328 4.58 19.74 10.24
CA VAL A 328 3.68 20.34 11.25
C VAL A 328 4.44 21.11 12.33
N PHE A 329 5.41 20.49 13.02
CA PHE A 329 6.15 21.17 14.07
C PHE A 329 7.02 22.31 13.50
N GLY A 330 7.86 22.02 12.50
CA GLY A 330 8.79 22.99 11.93
C GLY A 330 8.11 24.19 11.29
N ASN A 331 7.19 23.96 10.35
CA ASN A 331 6.47 25.04 9.69
C ASN A 331 5.45 25.70 10.62
N GLY A 332 4.83 24.96 11.54
CA GLY A 332 3.84 25.50 12.49
C GLY A 332 4.43 26.57 13.39
N MET A 333 5.66 26.37 13.88
CA MET A 333 6.36 27.38 14.68
C MET A 333 6.65 28.68 13.91
N LEU A 334 6.55 28.70 12.59
CA LEU A 334 6.76 29.90 11.76
C LEU A 334 5.48 30.68 11.50
N LEU A 335 4.31 30.15 11.86
CA LEU A 335 3.01 30.74 11.53
C LEU A 335 2.61 31.88 12.49
N SER A 336 3.20 31.95 13.68
CA SER A 336 3.05 33.07 14.61
C SER A 336 4.38 33.39 15.31
N PRO A 337 4.78 34.68 15.39
CA PRO A 337 5.97 35.09 16.14
C PRO A 337 5.78 35.03 17.67
N HIS A 338 4.55 34.81 18.14
CA HIS A 338 4.19 34.79 19.56
C HIS A 338 4.33 33.40 20.20
N LEU A 339 4.60 32.36 19.40
CA LEU A 339 4.86 31.01 19.89
C LEU A 339 6.23 30.91 20.58
N LYS A 340 6.22 30.34 21.79
CA LYS A 340 7.40 30.14 22.64
C LYS A 340 7.63 28.64 22.85
N LEU A 341 8.61 28.08 22.14
CA LEU A 341 9.01 26.69 22.33
C LEU A 341 9.70 26.53 23.69
N ILE A 342 9.13 25.69 24.55
CA ILE A 342 9.69 25.38 25.88
C ILE A 342 10.23 23.96 25.98
N GLY A 343 9.97 23.13 24.97
CA GLY A 343 10.53 21.80 24.85
C GLY A 343 10.15 21.17 23.52
N ALA A 344 10.93 20.19 23.08
CA ALA A 344 10.62 19.38 21.92
C ALA A 344 11.20 17.98 22.09
N PHE A 345 10.56 16.96 21.53
CA PHE A 345 11.13 15.62 21.51
C PHE A 345 10.78 14.84 20.24
N ASN A 346 11.68 13.96 19.85
CA ASN A 346 11.46 12.95 18.83
C ASN A 346 12.01 11.60 19.31
N HIS A 347 12.06 10.60 18.44
CA HIS A 347 12.56 9.26 18.76
C HIS A 347 14.07 9.18 19.08
N GLN A 348 14.82 10.27 18.91
CA GLN A 348 16.28 10.31 19.11
C GLN A 348 16.70 11.31 20.20
N HIS A 349 15.97 12.42 20.33
CA HIS A 349 16.40 13.59 21.08
C HIS A 349 15.27 14.18 21.91
N ILE A 350 15.63 14.74 23.06
CA ILE A 350 14.76 15.55 23.92
C ILE A 350 15.46 16.89 24.13
N PHE A 351 14.71 17.98 23.90
CA PHE A 351 15.10 19.36 24.12
C PHE A 351 14.15 19.97 25.15
N ILE A 352 14.71 20.64 26.16
CA ILE A 352 13.93 21.36 27.18
C ILE A 352 14.58 22.71 27.36
N ASP A 353 13.79 23.77 27.23
CA ASP A 353 14.22 25.13 27.53
C ASP A 353 13.16 25.86 28.35
N PRO A 354 13.28 25.83 29.68
CA PRO A 354 12.32 26.46 30.58
C PRO A 354 12.39 28.00 30.54
N HIS A 355 13.43 28.59 29.93
CA HIS A 355 13.69 30.03 29.95
C HIS A 355 13.33 30.78 28.66
N ARG A 356 12.62 30.11 27.73
CA ARG A 356 11.92 30.69 26.56
C ARG A 356 12.86 31.36 25.54
N ILE A 357 13.23 30.64 24.47
CA ILE A 357 13.80 31.29 23.28
C ILE A 357 12.67 32.01 22.52
N ARG A 358 12.73 33.35 22.44
CA ARG A 358 11.98 34.09 21.42
C ARG A 358 12.42 33.56 20.06
N ASN A 359 11.43 33.18 19.25
CA ASN A 359 11.63 32.57 17.94
C ASN A 359 12.46 33.49 17.01
N ARG A 360 13.79 33.42 17.08
CA ARG A 360 14.72 34.14 16.16
C ARG A 360 14.81 33.44 14.79
N ALA A 361 13.91 32.51 14.50
CA ALA A 361 13.90 31.71 13.28
C ALA A 361 13.52 32.49 12.00
N SER A 362 13.05 33.73 12.10
CA SER A 362 12.61 34.51 10.93
C SER A 362 13.75 34.98 10.01
N ARG A 363 15.02 34.94 10.43
CA ARG A 363 16.14 35.46 9.63
C ARG A 363 16.98 34.43 8.87
N THR A 364 17.00 33.16 9.28
CA THR A 364 17.93 32.17 8.70
C THR A 364 17.32 31.21 7.69
N ARG A 365 16.00 31.16 7.52
CA ARG A 365 15.30 30.26 6.58
C ARG A 365 14.64 30.96 5.36
N ARG A 366 14.90 32.25 5.13
CA ARG A 366 14.44 33.01 3.95
C ARG A 366 15.43 32.95 2.75
N ARG A 367 16.33 31.97 2.70
CA ARG A 367 17.13 31.66 1.51
C ARG A 367 16.71 30.34 0.91
#